data_AF-A0A1H7ERD9-F1
#
_entry.id   AF-A0A1H7ERD9-F1
#
_cell.length_a   1.000
_cell.length_b   1.000
_cell.length_c   1.000
_cell.angle_alpha   90.00
_cell.angle_beta   90.00
_cell.angle_gamma   90.00
#
_symmetry.space_group_name_H-M   'P 1'
#
loop_
_entity.id
_entity.type
_entity.pdbx_description
1 polymer ?
#
loop_
_entity_poly.entity_id
_entity_poly.type
_entity_poly.pdbx_seq_one_letter_code
_entity_poly.pdbx_strand_id
1 'polypeptide(L)'
;MPITLLLRLLHERFPVPLTTERDIRHASVLLATGLVDAEFHVDNLGYQRYESALVFSITEAGYAEITALRTCQAEADSASQQWPVMPLDYLRKIADAVFPVCTDDPAEINSVAVLNAAGMVKATLPSPCRASVTSQKLRRAVVLHITPLGRTAVVARRR
;
A
#
# COMPACT_ATOMS: atom_id res chain seq x y z
N MET A 1 -5.56 14.06 -0.94
CA MET A 1 -5.23 14.31 -2.36
C MET A 1 -6.52 14.14 -3.14
N PRO A 2 -6.81 14.99 -4.13
CA PRO A 2 -8.07 14.92 -4.89
C PRO A 2 -8.26 13.56 -5.59
N ILE A 3 -7.17 12.97 -6.09
CA ILE A 3 -7.17 11.64 -6.72
C ILE A 3 -7.60 10.50 -5.79
N THR A 4 -7.33 10.59 -4.48
CA THR A 4 -7.80 9.55 -3.54
C THR A 4 -9.32 9.56 -3.39
N LEU A 5 -9.97 10.70 -3.61
CA LEU A 5 -11.42 10.80 -3.59
C LEU A 5 -12.04 10.14 -4.84
N LEU A 6 -11.43 10.34 -6.02
CA LEU A 6 -11.81 9.68 -7.27
C LEU A 6 -11.79 8.13 -7.15
N LEU A 7 -10.72 7.57 -6.58
CA LEU A 7 -10.59 6.13 -6.36
C LEU A 7 -11.60 5.58 -5.34
N ARG A 8 -12.02 6.39 -4.36
CA ARG A 8 -13.07 6.03 -3.41
C ARG A 8 -14.44 5.99 -4.09
N LEU A 9 -14.76 7.01 -4.88
CA LEU A 9 -16.04 7.12 -5.61
C LEU A 9 -16.29 5.95 -6.55
N LEU A 10 -15.24 5.31 -7.08
CA LEU A 10 -15.36 4.09 -7.91
C LEU A 10 -16.05 2.92 -7.18
N HIS A 11 -15.90 2.83 -5.86
CA HIS A 11 -16.43 1.72 -5.06
C HIS A 11 -17.74 2.09 -4.35
N GLU A 12 -18.22 3.32 -4.53
CA GLU A 12 -19.45 3.81 -3.92
C GLU A 12 -20.63 3.70 -4.89
N ARG A 13 -21.83 3.75 -4.33
CA ARG A 13 -23.07 3.82 -5.13
C ARG A 13 -23.48 5.28 -5.29
N PHE A 14 -23.69 5.70 -6.53
CA PHE A 14 -24.17 7.04 -6.83
C PHE A 14 -25.67 7.19 -6.56
N PRO A 15 -26.15 8.38 -6.14
CA PRO A 15 -25.37 9.60 -5.84
C PRO A 15 -24.68 9.57 -4.47
N VAL A 16 -23.48 10.17 -4.38
CA VAL A 16 -22.68 10.21 -3.14
C VAL A 16 -22.68 11.61 -2.54
N PRO A 17 -23.20 11.81 -1.31
CA PRO A 17 -23.12 13.08 -0.60
C PRO A 17 -21.79 13.25 0.12
N LEU A 18 -21.11 14.36 -0.15
CA LEU A 18 -19.89 14.78 0.51
C LEU A 18 -20.20 15.99 1.41
N THR A 19 -20.09 15.80 2.72
CA THR A 19 -20.34 16.84 3.74
C THR A 19 -19.06 17.34 4.40
N THR A 20 -17.93 16.67 4.15
CA THR A 20 -16.64 17.05 4.74
C THR A 20 -15.98 18.12 3.88
N GLU A 21 -15.56 19.25 4.46
CA GLU A 21 -14.94 20.36 3.73
C GLU A 21 -13.77 19.93 2.84
N ARG A 22 -12.91 19.03 3.35
CA ARG A 22 -11.79 18.48 2.59
C ARG A 22 -12.26 17.74 1.34
N ASP A 23 -13.32 16.95 1.46
CA ASP A 23 -13.87 16.16 0.35
C ASP A 23 -14.62 17.05 -0.63
N ILE A 24 -15.33 18.07 -0.15
CA ILE A 24 -15.97 19.10 -0.98
C ILE A 24 -14.93 19.86 -1.79
N ARG A 25 -13.81 20.28 -1.18
CA ARG A 25 -12.70 20.95 -1.87
C ARG A 25 -12.08 20.04 -2.94
N HIS A 26 -11.87 18.77 -2.63
CA HIS A 26 -11.37 17.80 -3.61
C HIS A 26 -12.35 17.57 -4.75
N ALA A 27 -13.65 17.44 -4.47
CA ALA A 27 -14.68 17.30 -5.47
C ALA A 27 -14.73 18.52 -6.39
N SER A 28 -14.54 19.73 -5.84
CA SER A 28 -14.48 20.97 -6.64
C SER A 28 -13.32 20.93 -7.63
N VAL A 29 -12.15 20.45 -7.20
CA VAL A 29 -11.00 20.25 -8.11
C VAL A 29 -11.33 19.20 -9.17
N LEU A 30 -11.93 18.07 -8.79
CA LEU A 30 -12.28 17.00 -9.74
C LEU A 30 -13.33 17.46 -10.77
N LEU A 31 -14.31 18.26 -10.36
CA LEU A 31 -15.29 18.89 -11.25
C LEU A 31 -14.61 19.85 -12.21
N ALA A 32 -13.71 20.71 -11.72
CA ALA A 32 -12.98 21.67 -12.55
C ALA A 32 -12.09 20.98 -13.59
N THR A 33 -11.56 19.80 -13.28
CA THR A 33 -10.81 18.96 -14.23
C THR A 33 -11.71 18.10 -15.12
N GLY A 34 -13.03 18.13 -14.92
CA GLY A 34 -14.00 17.35 -15.68
C GLY A 34 -13.91 15.84 -15.45
N LEU A 35 -13.41 15.40 -14.29
CA LEU A 35 -13.27 13.98 -13.94
C LEU A 35 -14.54 13.40 -13.29
N VAL A 36 -15.37 14.26 -12.70
CA VAL A 36 -16.63 13.89 -12.05
C VAL A 36 -17.71 14.91 -12.34
N ASP A 37 -18.95 14.46 -12.38
CA ASP A 37 -20.13 15.32 -12.39
C ASP A 37 -20.64 15.48 -10.97
N ALA A 38 -20.62 16.72 -10.46
CA ALA A 38 -21.00 17.04 -9.10
C ALA A 38 -21.75 18.37 -8.99
N GLU A 39 -22.72 18.42 -8.07
CA GLU A 39 -23.48 19.63 -7.74
C GLU A 39 -23.13 20.10 -6.32
N PHE A 40 -22.89 21.41 -6.19
CA PHE A 40 -22.43 22.02 -4.94
C PHE A 40 -23.53 22.88 -4.33
N HIS A 41 -23.83 22.64 -3.06
CA HIS A 41 -24.75 23.44 -2.27
C HIS A 41 -23.96 24.40 -1.38
N VAL A 42 -24.31 25.68 -1.44
CA VAL A 42 -23.69 26.76 -0.65
C VAL A 42 -24.70 27.16 0.44
N ASP A 43 -24.23 27.28 1.68
CA ASP A 43 -25.08 27.82 2.75
C ASP A 43 -25.10 29.35 2.68
N ASN A 44 -26.28 29.94 2.83
CA ASN A 44 -26.54 31.37 2.66
C ASN A 44 -26.15 32.21 3.89
N LEU A 45 -25.55 31.61 4.93
CA LEU A 45 -25.28 32.25 6.23
C LEU A 45 -23.93 33.00 6.32
N GLY A 46 -23.52 33.66 5.22
CA GLY A 46 -22.64 34.84 5.31
C GLY A 46 -21.15 34.66 5.04
N TYR A 47 -20.67 33.47 4.66
CA TYR A 47 -19.32 33.29 4.10
C TYR A 47 -19.39 32.16 3.06
N GLN A 48 -18.88 32.39 1.84
CA GLN A 48 -18.94 31.46 0.68
C GLN A 48 -18.29 30.09 0.96
N ARG A 49 -18.94 29.26 1.76
CA ARG A 49 -18.50 27.91 2.10
C ARG A 49 -19.52 26.94 1.53
N TYR A 50 -19.03 26.05 0.69
CA TYR A 50 -19.79 24.91 0.23
C TYR A 50 -20.10 24.00 1.43
N GLU A 51 -21.37 23.75 1.67
CA GLU A 51 -21.87 22.93 2.78
C GLU A 51 -21.90 21.45 2.39
N SER A 52 -22.26 21.17 1.13
CA SER A 52 -22.24 19.82 0.59
C SER A 52 -21.98 19.78 -0.90
N ALA A 53 -21.43 18.65 -1.36
CA ALA A 53 -21.28 18.32 -2.76
C ALA A 53 -21.93 16.95 -3.04
N LEU A 54 -22.78 16.87 -4.05
CA LEU A 54 -23.40 15.64 -4.51
C LEU A 54 -22.72 15.20 -5.80
N VAL A 55 -22.06 14.04 -5.78
CA VAL A 55 -21.46 13.46 -6.98
C VAL A 55 -22.46 12.49 -7.61
N PHE A 56 -22.76 12.68 -8.90
CA PHE A 56 -23.73 11.86 -9.65
C PHE A 56 -23.06 10.78 -10.48
N SER A 57 -21.93 11.09 -11.10
CA SER A 57 -21.22 10.18 -11.99
C SER A 57 -19.74 10.52 -12.09
N ILE A 58 -18.95 9.51 -12.45
CA ILE A 58 -17.58 9.70 -12.92
C ILE A 58 -17.65 9.85 -14.45
N THR A 59 -16.96 10.83 -15.01
CA THR A 59 -16.94 11.07 -16.46
C THR A 59 -16.01 10.08 -17.15
N GLU A 60 -16.04 10.01 -18.49
CA GLU A 60 -15.09 9.21 -19.28
C GLU A 60 -13.63 9.61 -19.01
N ALA A 61 -13.35 10.91 -18.88
CA ALA A 61 -12.04 11.42 -18.49
C ALA A 61 -11.64 10.95 -17.08
N GLY A 62 -12.60 10.90 -16.15
CA GLY A 62 -12.42 10.31 -14.82
C GLY A 62 -12.01 8.84 -14.88
N TYR A 63 -12.69 8.02 -15.68
CA TYR A 63 -12.34 6.61 -15.86
C TYR A 63 -10.98 6.41 -16.55
N ALA A 64 -10.63 7.26 -17.52
CA ALA A 64 -9.32 7.25 -18.16
C ALA A 64 -8.21 7.53 -17.13
N GLU A 65 -8.41 8.53 -16.27
CA GLU A 65 -7.47 8.87 -15.19
C GLU A 65 -7.35 7.72 -14.17
N ILE A 66 -8.46 7.09 -13.76
CA ILE A 66 -8.44 5.91 -12.87
C ILE A 66 -7.63 4.77 -13.49
N THR A 67 -7.79 4.55 -14.80
CA THR A 67 -7.07 3.51 -15.53
C THR A 67 -5.59 3.82 -15.61
N ALA A 68 -5.21 5.07 -15.92
CA ALA A 68 -3.82 5.52 -15.92
C ALA A 68 -3.16 5.38 -14.54
N LEU A 69 -3.89 5.72 -13.46
CA LEU A 69 -3.42 5.55 -12.08
C LEU A 69 -3.24 4.08 -11.71
N ARG A 70 -4.17 3.22 -12.12
CA ARG A 70 -4.06 1.77 -11.90
C ARG A 70 -2.92 1.16 -12.70
N THR A 71 -2.65 1.63 -13.92
CA THR A 71 -1.51 1.17 -14.72
C THR A 71 -0.19 1.66 -14.13
N CYS A 72 -0.10 2.91 -13.68
CA CYS A 72 1.09 3.43 -13.01
C CYS A 72 1.33 2.75 -11.65
N GLN A 73 0.26 2.44 -10.89
CA GLN A 73 0.34 1.58 -9.71
C GLN A 73 0.73 0.16 -10.09
N ALA A 74 0.20 -0.40 -11.19
CA ALA A 74 0.56 -1.72 -11.66
C ALA A 74 2.02 -1.76 -12.15
N GLU A 75 2.58 -0.69 -12.70
CA GLU A 75 3.99 -0.59 -13.10
C GLU A 75 4.92 -0.39 -11.89
N ALA A 76 4.49 0.41 -10.90
CA ALA A 76 5.17 0.53 -9.60
C ALA A 76 5.11 -0.77 -8.78
N ASP A 77 3.98 -1.48 -8.82
CA ASP A 77 3.80 -2.81 -8.25
C ASP A 77 4.50 -3.87 -9.10
N SER A 78 4.68 -3.67 -10.41
CA SER A 78 5.42 -4.61 -11.29
C SER A 78 6.92 -4.54 -11.04
N ALA A 79 7.46 -3.36 -10.69
CA ALA A 79 8.82 -3.26 -10.14
C ALA A 79 8.94 -3.93 -8.76
N SER A 80 7.81 -4.04 -8.04
CA SER A 80 7.69 -4.76 -6.75
C SER A 80 7.40 -6.26 -6.93
N GLN A 81 7.02 -6.72 -8.12
CA GLN A 81 6.70 -8.11 -8.44
C GLN A 81 7.91 -8.89 -8.97
N GLN A 82 9.12 -8.54 -8.57
CA GLN A 82 10.30 -9.35 -8.91
C GLN A 82 10.42 -10.55 -7.96
N TRP A 83 9.56 -11.54 -8.27
CA TRP A 83 9.49 -12.93 -7.80
C TRP A 83 8.88 -13.18 -6.41
N PRO A 84 7.95 -14.14 -6.26
CA PRO A 84 7.65 -14.70 -4.95
C PRO A 84 8.94 -15.33 -4.45
N VAL A 85 9.60 -14.65 -3.51
CA VAL A 85 10.79 -15.20 -2.88
C VAL A 85 10.34 -16.46 -2.16
N MET A 86 10.59 -17.62 -2.76
CA MET A 86 10.41 -18.88 -2.06
C MET A 86 11.26 -18.76 -0.79
N PRO A 87 10.75 -19.07 0.42
CA PRO A 87 11.48 -18.76 1.66
C PRO A 87 12.91 -19.30 1.69
N LEU A 88 13.17 -20.42 1.01
CA LEU A 88 14.52 -20.98 0.86
C LEU A 88 15.42 -20.17 -0.08
N ASP A 89 14.88 -19.51 -1.09
CA ASP A 89 15.63 -18.59 -1.97
C ASP A 89 16.00 -17.30 -1.24
N TYR A 90 15.14 -16.80 -0.35
CA TYR A 90 15.53 -15.73 0.57
C TYR A 90 16.70 -16.17 1.44
N LEU A 91 16.60 -17.37 2.02
CA LEU A 91 17.63 -17.93 2.88
C LEU A 91 18.98 -18.10 2.14
N ARG A 92 18.96 -18.42 0.85
CA ARG A 92 20.15 -18.45 -0.02
C ARG A 92 20.72 -17.06 -0.29
N LYS A 93 19.87 -16.08 -0.58
CA LYS A 93 20.27 -14.68 -0.79
C LYS A 93 21.03 -14.13 0.42
N ILE A 94 20.57 -14.45 1.63
CA ILE A 94 21.22 -14.02 2.87
C ILE A 94 22.34 -14.95 3.36
N ALA A 95 22.58 -16.09 2.70
CA ALA A 95 23.58 -17.08 3.14
C ALA A 95 25.00 -16.52 3.15
N ASP A 96 25.31 -15.69 2.16
CA ASP A 96 26.61 -15.05 1.98
C ASP A 96 26.60 -13.58 2.44
N ALA A 97 25.49 -13.11 3.03
CA ALA A 97 25.37 -11.74 3.51
C ALA A 97 26.07 -11.54 4.86
N VAL A 98 26.48 -10.29 5.12
CA VAL A 98 27.03 -9.88 6.41
C VAL A 98 25.89 -9.58 7.37
N PHE A 99 25.90 -10.24 8.53
CA PHE A 99 24.88 -10.03 9.56
C PHE A 99 25.24 -8.85 10.49
N PRO A 100 24.25 -8.11 11.00
CA PRO A 100 22.79 -8.30 10.84
C PRO A 100 22.24 -7.77 9.50
N VAL A 101 21.30 -8.50 8.90
CA VAL A 101 20.62 -8.11 7.66
C VAL A 101 19.27 -7.48 8.01
N CYS A 102 19.05 -6.25 7.54
CA CYS A 102 17.83 -5.51 7.78
C CYS A 102 17.00 -5.42 6.51
N THR A 103 15.70 -5.71 6.62
CA THR A 103 14.81 -5.86 5.48
C THR A 103 13.48 -5.15 5.70
N ASP A 104 13.12 -4.31 4.75
CA ASP A 104 11.89 -3.50 4.77
C ASP A 104 10.82 -4.01 3.78
N ASP A 105 11.18 -4.95 2.90
CA ASP A 105 10.27 -5.51 1.91
C ASP A 105 9.26 -6.48 2.56
N PRO A 106 7.94 -6.28 2.42
CA PRO A 106 6.93 -7.17 2.98
C PRO A 106 7.06 -8.64 2.53
N ALA A 107 7.50 -8.90 1.30
CA ALA A 107 7.66 -10.27 0.79
C ALA A 107 8.84 -10.99 1.47
N GLU A 108 9.95 -10.27 1.64
CA GLU A 108 11.11 -10.76 2.36
C GLU A 108 10.82 -10.88 3.88
N ILE A 109 10.08 -9.95 4.48
CA ILE A 109 9.64 -10.04 5.89
C ILE A 109 8.81 -11.30 6.12
N ASN A 110 7.89 -11.64 5.20
CA ASN A 110 7.11 -12.87 5.29
C ASN A 110 8.01 -14.12 5.17
N SER A 111 8.97 -14.09 4.25
CA SER A 111 9.98 -15.16 4.12
C SER A 111 10.80 -15.34 5.40
N VAL A 112 11.27 -14.24 6.01
CA VAL A 112 11.98 -14.25 7.29
C VAL A 112 11.09 -14.84 8.39
N ALA A 113 9.79 -14.51 8.41
CA ALA A 113 8.85 -15.03 9.40
C ALA A 113 8.71 -16.55 9.31
N VAL A 114 8.54 -17.08 8.09
CA VAL A 114 8.48 -18.53 7.84
C VAL A 114 9.78 -19.22 8.24
N LEU A 115 10.93 -18.65 7.86
CA LEU A 115 12.24 -19.22 8.19
C LEU A 115 12.55 -19.19 9.70
N ASN A 116 12.12 -18.14 10.39
CA ASN A 116 12.27 -18.00 11.84
C ASN A 116 11.35 -19.01 12.57
N ALA A 117 10.11 -19.19 12.09
CA ALA A 117 9.20 -20.22 12.59
C ALA A 117 9.74 -21.65 12.35
N ALA A 118 10.42 -21.87 11.23
CA ALA A 118 11.09 -23.13 10.90
C ALA A 118 12.42 -23.35 11.65
N GLY A 119 12.88 -22.39 12.46
CA GLY A 119 14.14 -22.47 13.19
C GLY A 119 15.40 -22.41 12.32
N MET A 120 15.28 -21.97 11.06
CA MET A 120 16.38 -21.88 10.11
C MET A 120 17.18 -20.57 10.25
N VAL A 121 16.56 -19.53 10.78
CA VAL A 121 17.18 -18.23 11.04
C VAL A 121 16.74 -17.71 12.40
N LYS A 122 17.55 -16.87 13.03
CA LYS A 122 17.15 -16.08 14.20
C LYS A 122 16.89 -14.66 13.75
N ALA A 123 15.64 -14.24 13.78
CA ALA A 123 15.25 -12.90 13.35
C ALA A 123 14.32 -12.21 14.35
N THR A 124 14.45 -10.90 14.45
CA THR A 124 13.50 -10.02 15.11
C THR A 124 12.50 -9.55 14.07
N LEU A 125 11.26 -10.01 14.18
CA LEU A 125 10.17 -9.63 13.30
C LEU A 125 9.42 -8.42 13.87
N PRO A 126 8.88 -7.55 13.01
CA PRO A 126 7.95 -6.52 13.48
C PRO A 126 6.70 -7.20 14.04
N SER A 127 6.36 -6.93 15.30
CA SER A 127 5.18 -7.51 15.94
C SER A 127 3.91 -7.15 15.16
N PRO A 128 2.99 -8.10 14.91
CA PRO A 128 1.68 -7.83 14.31
C PRO A 128 0.75 -7.19 15.37
N CYS A 129 1.15 -6.06 15.93
CA CYS A 129 0.31 -5.33 16.87
C CYS A 129 -0.75 -4.57 16.06
N ARG A 130 -2.00 -5.04 16.19
CA ARG A 130 -3.22 -4.35 15.75
C ARG A 130 -3.15 -2.89 16.18
N ALA A 131 -3.42 -1.99 15.23
CA ALA A 131 -3.82 -0.61 15.44
C ALA A 131 -3.10 0.15 16.58
N SER A 132 -1.93 0.72 16.30
CA SER A 132 -1.53 1.95 16.98
C SER A 132 -0.96 2.93 15.97
N VAL A 133 -1.67 4.06 15.85
CA VAL A 133 -1.60 5.05 14.76
C VAL A 133 -0.33 5.92 14.82
N THR A 134 0.67 5.57 15.64
CA THR A 134 1.84 6.43 15.89
C THR A 134 3.20 5.79 15.57
N SER A 135 3.27 4.56 15.06
CA SER A 135 4.54 3.87 14.79
C SER A 135 4.68 3.40 13.34
N GLN A 136 4.77 4.34 12.39
CA GLN A 136 5.20 4.05 11.01
C GLN A 136 6.67 3.56 10.91
N LYS A 137 7.43 3.56 12.01
CA LYS A 137 8.88 3.31 12.03
C LYS A 137 9.32 1.85 12.23
N LEU A 138 8.41 0.88 12.36
CA LEU A 138 8.77 -0.51 12.72
C LEU A 138 8.17 -1.56 11.76
N ARG A 139 8.24 -1.34 10.44
CA ARG A 139 7.96 -2.39 9.44
C ARG A 139 9.25 -3.03 8.90
N ARG A 140 10.23 -3.26 9.77
CA ARG A 140 11.54 -3.83 9.38
C ARG A 140 11.76 -5.15 10.11
N ALA A 141 12.10 -6.21 9.38
CA ALA A 141 12.63 -7.43 9.97
C ALA A 141 14.16 -7.35 10.04
N VAL A 142 14.74 -7.83 11.15
CA VAL A 142 16.19 -7.87 11.35
C VAL A 142 16.63 -9.31 11.56
N VAL A 143 17.38 -9.86 10.61
CA VAL A 143 17.97 -11.19 10.72
C VAL A 143 19.33 -11.08 11.41
N LEU A 144 19.48 -11.78 12.53
CA LEU A 144 20.69 -11.73 13.36
C LEU A 144 21.74 -12.75 12.90
N HIS A 145 21.31 -13.97 12.56
CA HIS A 145 22.16 -15.02 12.00
C HIS A 145 21.32 -16.17 11.44
N ILE A 146 21.94 -16.98 10.58
CA ILE A 146 21.41 -18.27 10.09
C ILE A 146 21.82 -19.38 11.06
N THR A 147 20.90 -20.26 11.42
CA THR A 147 21.17 -21.41 12.29
C THR A 147 21.87 -22.54 11.50
N PRO A 148 22.47 -23.54 12.18
CA PRO A 148 23.04 -24.70 11.50
C PRO A 148 22.04 -25.44 10.60
N LEU A 149 20.76 -25.49 11.00
CA LEU A 149 19.66 -26.07 10.21
C LEU A 149 19.38 -25.27 8.93
N GLY A 150 19.44 -23.94 9.00
CA GLY A 150 19.35 -23.10 7.80
C GLY A 150 20.52 -23.32 6.86
N ARG A 151 21.75 -23.44 7.40
CA ARG A 151 22.95 -23.68 6.57
C ARG A 151 22.92 -25.01 5.83
N THR A 152 22.41 -26.09 6.44
CA THR A 152 22.27 -27.37 5.74
C THR A 152 21.21 -27.29 4.63
N ALA A 153 20.13 -26.54 4.83
CA ALA A 153 19.11 -26.30 3.80
C ALA A 153 19.66 -25.56 2.55
N VAL A 154 20.66 -24.69 2.71
CA VAL A 154 21.36 -24.06 1.58
C VAL A 154 22.17 -25.07 0.77
N VAL A 155 22.92 -25.93 1.46
CA VAL A 155 23.89 -26.85 0.84
C VAL A 155 23.21 -28.01 0.11
N ALA A 156 22.07 -28.49 0.61
CA ALA A 156 21.39 -29.69 0.12
C ALA A 156 20.97 -29.66 -1.36
N ARG A 157 20.91 -28.48 -2.01
CA ARG A 157 20.52 -28.32 -3.43
C ARG A 157 21.67 -27.95 -4.38
N ARG A 158 22.94 -27.95 -3.93
CA ARG A 158 24.12 -27.85 -4.84
C ARG A 158 24.55 -29.22 -5.40
N ARG A 159 23.59 -30.07 -5.77
CA ARG A 159 23.84 -31.36 -6.43
C ARG A 159 22.98 -31.48 -7.66
#